data_AF-A0A9P7FRX0-F1
#
_entry.id   AF-A0A9P7FRX0-F1
#
_cell.length_a   1.000
_cell.length_b   1.000
_cell.length_c   1.000
_cell.angle_alpha   90.00
_cell.angle_beta   90.00
_cell.angle_gamma   90.00
#
_symmetry.space_group_name_H-M   'P 1'
#
loop_
_entity.id
_entity.type
_entity.pdbx_description
1 polymer ?
#
loop_
_entity_poly.entity_id
_entity_poly.type
_entity_poly.pdbx_seq_one_letter_code
_entity_poly.pdbx_strand_id
1 'polypeptide(L)'
;MSSSLRRSTTDHRSSTAVKEFSDFTLYFLAFNHDGRELTVQEKEDSRFAREGTLFRVLELTHNHGTESDPNFVGYSSGNTEPGKGFGHIAITVEDVDAACERFEKLGVQFKKRPTDGKMRHIAFILDPDGCVIPSGRSGP
;
A
#
# COMPACT_ATOMS: atom_id res chain seq x y z
N MET A 1 20.38 19.66 -8.54
CA MET A 1 19.65 20.39 -7.47
C MET A 1 19.29 19.38 -6.40
N SER A 2 19.69 19.62 -5.16
CA SER A 2 19.53 18.69 -4.04
C SER A 2 18.05 18.66 -3.62
N SER A 3 17.35 17.56 -3.89
CA SER A 3 15.99 17.34 -3.38
C SER A 3 16.09 16.81 -1.95
N SER A 4 15.47 17.53 -1.01
CA SER A 4 15.46 17.18 0.41
C SER A 4 14.31 16.20 0.69
N LEU A 5 14.65 15.03 1.25
CA LEU A 5 13.70 13.99 1.62
C LEU A 5 12.95 14.39 2.90
N ARG A 6 11.63 14.56 2.84
CA ARG A 6 10.79 14.81 4.03
C ARG A 6 10.31 13.48 4.61
N ARG A 7 10.49 13.30 5.93
CA ARG A 7 10.06 12.12 6.71
C ARG A 7 8.75 12.45 7.44
N SER A 8 7.75 11.56 7.36
CA SER A 8 6.58 11.57 8.23
C SER A 8 6.47 10.21 8.92
N THR A 9 6.60 10.17 10.24
CA THR A 9 6.50 8.97 11.05
C THR A 9 5.04 8.69 11.40
N THR A 10 4.43 7.69 10.77
CA THR A 10 3.13 7.17 11.19
C THR A 10 3.23 5.66 11.35
N ASP A 11 2.99 5.20 12.57
CA ASP A 11 2.96 3.80 13.05
C ASP A 11 4.30 3.04 13.08
N HIS A 12 4.58 2.30 14.15
CA HIS A 12 5.91 1.76 14.49
C HIS A 12 6.36 0.59 13.59
N ARG A 13 5.56 0.22 12.59
CA ARG A 13 5.78 -0.96 11.73
C ARG A 13 5.91 -0.63 10.23
N SER A 14 5.65 0.62 9.84
CA SER A 14 5.81 1.08 8.46
C SER A 14 6.62 2.36 8.39
N SER A 15 7.24 2.61 7.25
CA SER A 15 7.93 3.86 6.98
C SER A 15 7.60 4.36 5.58
N THR A 16 7.46 5.68 5.47
CA THR A 16 7.19 6.35 4.20
C THR A 16 8.37 7.24 3.82
N ALA A 17 8.84 7.12 2.59
CA ALA A 17 9.82 8.04 1.98
C ALA A 17 9.22 8.68 0.72
N VAL A 18 9.51 9.97 0.50
CA VAL A 18 8.94 10.74 -0.60
C VAL A 18 10.06 11.32 -1.47
N LYS A 19 10.01 11.08 -2.77
CA LYS A 19 10.95 11.67 -3.74
C LYS A 19 10.20 12.50 -4.77
N GLU A 20 10.44 13.80 -4.74
CA GLU A 20 9.79 14.77 -5.63
C GLU A 20 10.61 14.99 -6.91
N PHE A 21 9.92 14.99 -8.05
CA PHE A 21 10.41 15.43 -9.35
C PHE A 21 9.51 16.55 -9.87
N SER A 22 9.86 17.15 -11.02
CA SER A 22 9.05 18.24 -11.59
C SER A 22 7.64 17.77 -11.98
N ASP A 23 7.54 16.60 -12.59
CA ASP A 23 6.32 16.15 -13.26
C ASP A 23 5.64 14.99 -12.51
N PHE A 24 6.30 14.43 -11.51
CA PHE A 24 5.77 13.34 -10.68
C PHE A 24 6.43 13.28 -9.30
N THR A 25 5.77 12.62 -8.35
CA THR A 25 6.29 12.32 -7.02
C THR A 25 6.20 10.83 -6.75
N LEU A 26 7.26 10.25 -6.17
CA LEU A 26 7.30 8.85 -5.75
C LEU A 26 7.13 8.75 -4.23
N TYR A 27 6.19 7.91 -3.80
CA TYR A 27 6.00 7.55 -2.40
C TYR A 27 6.39 6.08 -2.21
N PHE A 28 7.32 5.81 -1.30
CA PHE A 28 7.75 4.46 -0.96
C PHE A 28 7.19 4.10 0.41
N LEU A 29 6.31 3.11 0.47
CA LEU A 29 5.76 2.54 1.68
C LEU A 29 6.45 1.21 1.99
N ALA A 30 7.25 1.17 3.04
CA ALA A 30 7.97 -0.03 3.47
C ALA A 30 7.36 -0.59 4.76
N PHE A 31 7.20 -1.92 4.83
CA PHE A 31 6.75 -2.64 6.03
C PHE A 31 7.90 -3.42 6.66
N ASN A 32 8.08 -3.26 7.98
CA ASN A 32 9.09 -3.97 8.74
C ASN A 32 8.50 -5.28 9.29
N HIS A 33 8.99 -6.43 8.81
CA HIS A 33 8.47 -7.73 9.25
C HIS A 33 9.16 -8.28 10.51
N ASP A 34 10.37 -7.82 10.83
CA ASP A 34 11.20 -8.40 11.90
C ASP A 34 10.81 -7.93 13.31
N GLY A 35 9.78 -7.07 13.46
CA GLY A 35 9.34 -6.51 14.75
C GLY A 35 10.38 -5.62 15.45
N ARG A 36 11.61 -5.53 14.91
CA ARG A 36 12.69 -4.69 15.39
C ARG A 36 12.52 -3.27 14.86
N GLU A 37 12.72 -2.31 15.75
CA GLU A 37 12.82 -0.91 15.36
C GLU A 37 14.13 -0.72 14.58
N LEU A 38 14.02 -0.34 13.31
CA LEU A 38 15.20 -0.05 12.51
C LEU A 38 15.81 1.28 12.93
N THR A 39 17.13 1.30 13.00
CA THR A 39 17.88 2.54 13.19
C THR A 39 17.65 3.50 12.01
N VAL A 40 17.91 4.79 12.24
CA VAL A 40 17.78 5.83 11.21
C VAL A 40 18.61 5.47 9.96
N GLN A 41 19.81 4.93 10.16
CA GLN A 41 20.76 4.52 9.13
C GLN A 41 20.27 3.30 8.34
N GLU A 42 19.77 2.27 9.02
CA GLU A 42 19.21 1.08 8.35
C GLU A 42 17.99 1.44 7.50
N LYS A 43 17.15 2.38 7.96
CA LYS A 43 16.05 2.94 7.15
C LYS A 43 16.56 3.70 5.93
N GLU A 44 17.80 4.17 5.90
CA GLU A 44 18.40 4.85 4.74
C GLU A 44 19.00 3.90 3.74
N ASP A 45 19.77 2.93 4.24
CA ASP A 45 20.48 1.97 3.42
C ASP A 45 19.52 0.92 2.81
N SER A 46 18.46 0.55 3.54
CA SER A 46 17.45 -0.39 3.04
C SER A 46 16.58 0.16 1.91
N ARG A 47 16.52 1.48 1.71
CA ARG A 47 15.77 2.13 0.61
C ARG A 47 16.38 1.87 -0.76
N PHE A 48 17.65 1.46 -0.80
CA PHE A 48 18.42 1.20 -2.03
C PHE A 48 19.05 -0.20 -2.07
N ALA A 49 19.05 -0.94 -0.97
CA ALA A 49 19.59 -2.30 -0.92
C ALA A 49 18.63 -3.29 -1.61
N ARG A 50 18.93 -3.60 -2.87
CA ARG A 50 18.21 -4.58 -3.71
C ARG A 50 18.36 -6.04 -3.28
N GLU A 51 19.09 -6.34 -2.21
CA GLU A 51 19.48 -7.71 -1.92
C GLU A 51 19.66 -7.94 -0.41
N GLY A 52 18.73 -8.70 0.19
CA GLY A 52 19.01 -9.45 1.42
C GLY A 52 18.27 -9.08 2.70
N THR A 53 17.57 -7.94 2.80
CA THR A 53 16.73 -7.61 3.96
C THR A 53 15.29 -7.42 3.50
N LEU A 54 14.40 -8.28 3.98
CA LEU A 54 13.03 -8.51 3.52
C LEU A 54 12.09 -7.31 3.81
N PHE A 55 12.37 -6.13 3.25
CA PHE A 55 11.42 -5.03 3.21
C PHE A 55 10.52 -5.18 1.99
N ARG A 56 9.24 -5.43 2.25
CA ARG A 56 8.19 -5.34 1.24
C ARG A 56 7.91 -3.85 1.06
N VAL A 57 8.39 -3.28 -0.06
CA VAL A 57 8.21 -1.88 -0.42
C VAL A 57 7.16 -1.77 -1.51
N LEU A 58 6.16 -0.92 -1.29
CA LEU A 58 5.21 -0.49 -2.31
C LEU A 58 5.65 0.90 -2.80
N GLU A 59 5.91 1.01 -4.09
CA GLU A 59 6.16 2.29 -4.77
C GLU A 59 4.85 2.79 -5.38
N LEU A 60 4.45 4.00 -5.00
CA LEU A 60 3.28 4.71 -5.52
C LEU A 60 3.77 5.93 -6.29
N THR A 61 3.42 6.00 -7.58
CA THR A 61 3.81 7.11 -8.46
C THR A 61 2.63 8.04 -8.65
N HIS A 62 2.74 9.26 -8.10
CA HIS A 62 1.82 10.34 -8.36
C HIS A 62 2.30 11.16 -9.56
N ASN A 63 1.68 10.99 -10.72
CA ASN A 63 1.94 11.85 -11.87
C ASN A 63 1.17 13.16 -11.71
N HIS A 64 1.86 14.30 -11.70
CA HIS A 64 1.24 15.58 -11.38
C HIS A 64 0.23 15.99 -12.45
N GLY A 65 -0.91 16.53 -12.01
CA GLY A 65 -1.98 17.02 -12.88
C GLY A 65 -3.07 15.99 -13.18
N THR A 66 -2.86 14.70 -12.91
CA THR A 66 -3.92 13.69 -13.09
C THR A 66 -5.08 13.91 -12.11
N GLU A 67 -4.82 14.50 -10.94
CA GLU A 67 -5.85 14.85 -9.95
C GLU A 67 -6.78 15.98 -10.38
N SER A 68 -6.38 16.78 -11.38
CA SER A 68 -7.13 17.96 -11.85
C SER A 68 -7.52 17.88 -13.32
N ASP A 69 -7.13 16.85 -14.05
CA ASP A 69 -7.47 16.66 -15.46
C ASP A 69 -8.87 16.03 -15.59
N PRO A 70 -9.88 16.77 -16.10
CA PRO A 70 -11.24 16.23 -16.27
C PRO A 70 -11.33 15.13 -17.35
N ASN A 71 -10.31 15.00 -18.20
CA ASN A 71 -10.24 13.94 -19.21
C ASN A 71 -9.50 12.69 -18.70
N PHE A 72 -8.91 12.75 -17.50
CA PHE A 72 -8.26 11.59 -16.91
C PHE A 72 -9.31 10.61 -16.40
N VAL A 73 -9.41 9.46 -17.06
CA VAL A 73 -10.41 8.42 -16.75
C VAL A 73 -10.04 7.52 -15.57
N GLY A 74 -8.90 7.79 -14.91
CA GLY A 74 -8.36 6.97 -13.84
C GLY A 74 -7.33 5.94 -14.32
N TYR A 75 -6.60 5.35 -13.37
CA TYR A 75 -5.68 4.25 -13.63
C TYR A 75 -6.43 2.93 -13.81
N SER A 76 -5.91 2.05 -14.66
CA SER A 76 -6.47 0.70 -14.81
C SER A 76 -6.04 -0.18 -13.64
N SER A 77 -7.00 -0.72 -12.90
CA SER A 77 -6.74 -1.64 -11.80
C SER A 77 -6.29 -3.04 -12.26
N GLY A 78 -6.25 -3.31 -13.57
CA GLY A 78 -5.90 -4.63 -14.14
C GLY A 78 -6.95 -5.74 -13.94
N ASN A 79 -8.11 -5.42 -13.37
CA ASN A 79 -9.17 -6.39 -13.05
C ASN A 79 -10.34 -6.40 -14.06
N THR A 80 -10.29 -5.54 -15.08
CA THR A 80 -11.35 -5.35 -16.09
C THR A 80 -10.79 -5.44 -17.51
N GLU A 81 -11.61 -5.86 -18.48
CA GLU A 81 -11.25 -5.86 -19.90
C GLU A 81 -11.18 -4.43 -20.46
N PRO A 82 -10.38 -4.16 -21.52
CA PRO A 82 -9.47 -5.08 -22.24
C PRO A 82 -8.08 -5.21 -21.59
N GLY A 83 -7.86 -4.59 -20.43
CA GLY A 83 -6.57 -4.43 -19.77
C GLY A 83 -6.33 -5.37 -18.59
N LYS A 84 -6.79 -6.63 -18.65
CA LYS A 84 -6.55 -7.59 -17.56
C LYS A 84 -5.06 -7.89 -17.41
N GLY A 85 -4.58 -7.85 -16.18
CA GLY A 85 -3.18 -8.16 -15.86
C GLY A 85 -2.92 -8.18 -14.36
N PHE A 86 -2.69 -7.00 -13.77
CA PHE A 86 -2.50 -6.88 -12.34
C PHE A 86 -3.77 -7.26 -11.57
N GLY A 87 -3.63 -8.11 -10.54
CA GLY A 87 -4.76 -8.58 -9.74
C GLY A 87 -4.99 -7.75 -8.49
N HIS A 88 -4.03 -7.74 -7.57
CA HIS A 88 -4.18 -7.13 -6.25
C HIS A 88 -2.86 -7.09 -5.46
N ILE A 89 -2.78 -6.24 -4.42
CA ILE A 89 -1.69 -6.27 -3.42
C ILE A 89 -2.16 -6.92 -2.11
N ALA A 90 -1.40 -7.83 -1.51
CA ALA A 90 -1.80 -8.48 -0.27
C ALA A 90 -1.08 -7.90 0.96
N ILE A 91 -1.85 -7.54 1.99
CA ILE A 91 -1.35 -7.10 3.29
C ILE A 91 -1.74 -8.14 4.35
N THR A 92 -0.75 -8.68 5.06
CA THR A 92 -1.01 -9.60 6.17
C THR A 92 -1.27 -8.81 7.44
N VAL A 93 -2.34 -9.16 8.15
CA VAL A 93 -2.75 -8.59 9.44
C VAL A 93 -2.88 -9.70 10.48
N GLU A 94 -2.67 -9.38 11.75
CA GLU A 94 -2.79 -10.34 12.86
C GLU A 94 -4.24 -10.79 13.08
N ASP A 95 -5.19 -9.87 12.94
CA ASP A 95 -6.62 -10.11 13.10
C ASP A 95 -7.39 -9.40 11.97
N VAL A 96 -8.02 -10.19 11.10
CA VAL A 96 -8.81 -9.68 9.96
C VAL A 96 -10.06 -8.96 10.42
N ASP A 97 -10.74 -9.44 11.46
CA ASP A 97 -12.01 -8.88 11.90
C ASP A 97 -11.76 -7.49 12.54
N ALA A 98 -10.74 -7.37 13.39
CA ALA A 98 -10.33 -6.09 13.95
C ALA A 98 -9.86 -5.10 12.87
N ALA A 99 -9.13 -5.58 11.85
CA ALA A 99 -8.73 -4.75 10.71
C ALA A 99 -9.94 -4.28 9.90
N CYS A 100 -10.91 -5.16 9.65
CA CYS A 100 -12.15 -4.82 8.93
C CYS A 100 -12.96 -3.77 9.69
N GLU A 101 -13.13 -3.92 11.01
CA GLU A 101 -13.83 -2.93 11.84
C GLU A 101 -13.13 -1.55 11.77
N ARG A 102 -11.79 -1.53 11.81
CA ARG A 102 -11.02 -0.30 11.62
C ARG A 102 -11.26 0.32 10.24
N PHE A 103 -11.25 -0.49 9.18
CA PHE A 103 -11.49 -0.03 7.82
C PHE A 103 -12.90 0.53 7.63
N GLU A 104 -13.92 -0.07 8.24
CA GLU A 104 -15.29 0.45 8.23
C GLU A 104 -15.39 1.81 8.92
N LYS A 105 -14.77 1.97 10.09
CA LYS A 105 -14.74 3.26 10.81
C LYS A 105 -14.06 4.35 9.99
N LEU A 106 -13.12 3.99 9.13
CA LEU A 106 -12.43 4.90 8.21
C LEU A 106 -13.16 5.08 6.87
N GLY A 107 -14.33 4.45 6.66
CA GLY A 107 -15.13 4.58 5.44
C GLY A 107 -14.53 3.89 4.21
N VAL A 108 -13.64 2.91 4.41
CA VAL A 108 -13.00 2.18 3.31
C VAL A 108 -14.03 1.30 2.58
N GLN A 109 -13.97 1.29 1.25
CA GLN A 109 -14.86 0.49 0.42
C GLN A 109 -14.42 -0.98 0.40
N PHE A 110 -15.38 -1.89 0.61
CA PHE A 110 -15.15 -3.33 0.55
C PHE A 110 -15.63 -3.89 -0.80
N LYS A 111 -14.75 -4.61 -1.49
CA LYS A 111 -15.12 -5.46 -2.63
C LYS A 111 -15.69 -6.80 -2.17
N LYS A 112 -15.17 -7.33 -1.06
CA LYS A 112 -15.64 -8.57 -0.44
C LYS A 112 -15.28 -8.60 1.03
N ARG A 113 -16.25 -8.90 1.90
CA ARG A 113 -16.02 -9.07 3.34
C ARG A 113 -15.65 -10.53 3.65
N PRO A 114 -15.01 -10.80 4.80
CA PRO A 114 -14.76 -12.17 5.26
C PRO A 114 -16.04 -13.00 5.37
N THR A 115 -17.17 -12.36 5.64
CA THR A 115 -18.49 -12.98 5.76
C THR A 115 -19.12 -13.38 4.42
N ASP A 116 -18.67 -12.80 3.31
CA ASP A 116 -19.39 -12.87 2.02
C ASP A 116 -19.02 -14.11 1.19
N GLY A 117 -18.35 -15.10 1.78
CA GLY A 117 -18.00 -16.33 1.07
C GLY A 117 -17.44 -17.44 1.94
N LYS A 118 -16.99 -18.52 1.29
CA LYS A 118 -16.45 -19.71 1.98
C LYS A 118 -15.11 -19.45 2.70
N MET A 119 -14.36 -18.44 2.27
CA MET A 119 -13.07 -18.07 2.87
C MET A 119 -13.28 -16.94 3.89
N ARG A 120 -13.34 -17.30 5.18
CA ARG A 120 -13.61 -16.38 6.29
C ARG A 120 -12.36 -15.66 6.84
N HIS A 121 -11.20 -15.89 6.24
CA HIS A 121 -9.90 -15.37 6.70
C HIS A 121 -9.31 -14.35 5.72
N ILE A 122 -10.11 -13.85 4.76
CA ILE A 122 -9.66 -12.89 3.74
C ILE A 122 -10.77 -11.86 3.52
N ALA A 123 -10.41 -10.57 3.58
CA ALA A 123 -11.22 -9.47 3.08
C ALA A 123 -10.55 -8.86 1.85
N PHE A 124 -11.32 -8.25 0.96
CA PHE A 124 -10.83 -7.45 -0.16
C PHE A 124 -11.40 -6.04 -0.04
N ILE A 125 -10.52 -5.05 0.11
CA ILE A 125 -10.86 -3.63 0.10
C ILE A 125 -10.40 -2.98 -1.20
N LEU A 126 -10.95 -1.82 -1.50
CA LEU A 126 -10.56 -0.97 -2.64
C LEU A 126 -9.79 0.23 -2.12
N ASP A 127 -8.72 0.58 -2.82
CA ASP A 127 -8.06 1.88 -2.66
C ASP A 127 -8.79 2.97 -3.49
N PRO A 128 -8.39 4.25 -3.39
CA PRO A 128 -9.02 5.34 -4.14
C PRO A 128 -8.98 5.17 -5.68
N ASP A 129 -7.98 4.46 -6.20
CA ASP A 129 -7.83 4.16 -7.64
C ASP A 129 -8.58 2.89 -8.08
N GLY A 130 -9.24 2.19 -7.15
CA GLY A 130 -9.98 0.96 -7.42
C GLY A 130 -9.11 -0.30 -7.51
N CYS A 131 -7.83 -0.21 -7.15
CA CYS A 131 -6.97 -1.36 -6.93
C CYS A 131 -7.42 -2.14 -5.71
N VAL A 132 -7.34 -3.46 -5.82
CA VAL A 132 -7.84 -4.38 -4.80
C VAL A 132 -6.71 -4.70 -3.81
N ILE A 133 -7.00 -4.59 -2.52
CA ILE A 133 -6.09 -4.95 -1.43
C ILE A 133 -6.71 -6.09 -0.61
N PRO A 134 -6.26 -7.35 -0.77
CA PRO A 134 -6.58 -8.40 0.18
C PRO A 134 -5.89 -8.20 1.52
N SER A 135 -6.64 -8.39 2.59
CA SER A 135 -6.13 -8.53 3.95
C SER A 135 -6.43 -9.92 4.52
N GLY A 136 -5.43 -10.61 5.08
CA GLY A 136 -5.56 -11.89 5.80
C GLY A 136 -4.65 -11.91 7.04
N ARG A 137 -5.06 -12.36 8.23
CA ARG A 137 -5.01 -13.76 8.72
C ARG A 137 -5.94 -13.95 9.94
N SER A 138 -6.53 -15.14 10.11
CA SER A 138 -6.93 -15.67 11.44
C SER A 138 -6.98 -17.21 11.47
N GLY A 139 -6.22 -17.81 12.40
CA GLY A 139 -6.05 -19.26 12.70
C GLY A 139 -4.59 -19.60 13.09
N PRO A 140 -4.33 -20.51 14.07
CA PRO A 140 -2.97 -20.83 14.52
C PRO A 140 -2.05 -21.28 13.38
#